data_AF-A0A1H6QVV4-F1
#
_entry.id   AF-A0A1H6QVV4-F1
#
_cell.length_a   1.000
_cell.length_b   1.000
_cell.length_c   1.000
_cell.angle_alpha   90.00
_cell.angle_beta   90.00
_cell.angle_gamma   90.00
#
_symmetry.space_group_name_H-M   'P 1'
#
loop_
_entity.id
_entity.type
_entity.pdbx_description
1 polymer ?
#
loop_
_entity_poly.entity_id
_entity_poly.type
_entity_poly.pdbx_seq_one_letter_code
_entity_poly.pdbx_strand_id
1 'polypeptide(L)'
;MKKLILATTTALGLASIGGVALAQDQTQTTQLQNVVVTGERAAYETYVTQLDAGYQFQALVGHTHRQYMKAQRAADQLESLRMQGLAQQPVVSVAIDNSSAPGVARQFQLVNADNETVAIVNVYCKRAMPSEGQRCQMAARATAGASAQRVASIQTGDLRVAMVRMRK
;
A
#
# COMPACT_ATOMS: atom_id res chain seq x y z
N MET A 1 34.73 -42.43 -23.13
CA MET A 1 35.78 -41.57 -23.71
C MET A 1 35.18 -40.19 -24.00
N LYS A 2 35.93 -39.12 -23.67
CA LYS A 2 36.04 -37.74 -24.25
C LYS A 2 34.83 -37.12 -25.02
N LYS A 3 34.53 -35.82 -25.02
CA LYS A 3 34.92 -34.55 -24.36
C LYS A 3 33.94 -33.47 -24.90
N LEU A 4 33.80 -32.36 -24.15
CA LEU A 4 33.06 -31.11 -24.42
C LEU A 4 33.31 -30.42 -25.77
N ILE A 5 32.46 -29.43 -26.14
CA ILE A 5 32.80 -27.98 -26.33
C ILE A 5 31.55 -27.13 -26.68
N LEU A 6 31.69 -25.82 -26.41
CA LEU A 6 30.78 -24.70 -26.14
C LEU A 6 29.90 -24.08 -27.26
N ALA A 7 28.82 -23.42 -26.79
CA ALA A 7 28.19 -22.13 -27.12
C ALA A 7 28.38 -21.45 -28.51
N THR A 8 27.28 -20.90 -29.05
CA THR A 8 27.26 -19.61 -29.78
C THR A 8 25.82 -19.10 -29.94
N THR A 9 25.60 -17.83 -29.56
CA THR A 9 24.38 -17.05 -29.81
C THR A 9 24.55 -16.24 -31.10
N THR A 10 23.55 -16.25 -31.97
CA THR A 10 23.40 -15.27 -33.06
C THR A 10 21.93 -14.91 -33.23
N ALA A 11 21.60 -13.67 -32.92
CA ALA A 11 20.34 -13.03 -33.27
C ALA A 11 20.47 -12.35 -34.64
N LEU A 12 19.49 -12.50 -35.53
CA LEU A 12 19.35 -11.74 -36.76
C LEU A 12 17.85 -11.52 -37.04
N GLY A 13 17.47 -10.25 -37.13
CA GLY A 13 16.10 -9.77 -37.26
C GLY A 13 15.52 -9.95 -38.66
N LEU A 14 14.19 -10.10 -38.70
CA LEU A 14 13.41 -10.08 -39.94
C LEU A 14 12.70 -8.73 -40.04
N ALA A 15 13.15 -7.92 -40.99
CA ALA A 15 12.43 -6.75 -41.45
C ALA A 15 11.32 -7.19 -42.41
N SER A 16 10.06 -6.86 -42.10
CA SER A 16 8.93 -6.95 -43.04
C SER A 16 8.50 -5.54 -43.43
N ILE A 17 8.70 -5.20 -44.71
CA ILE A 17 8.22 -3.97 -45.35
C ILE A 17 7.19 -4.35 -46.41
N GLY A 18 6.10 -3.59 -46.46
CA GLY A 18 5.09 -3.56 -47.52
C GLY A 18 3.70 -3.92 -46.99
N GLY A 19 2.63 -3.15 -47.15
CA GLY A 19 2.38 -1.94 -47.92
C GLY A 19 0.90 -1.89 -48.33
N VAL A 20 0.18 -0.88 -47.83
CA VAL A 20 -1.12 -0.29 -48.24
C VAL A 20 -2.40 -1.15 -48.36
N ALA A 21 -3.38 -0.82 -47.51
CA ALA A 21 -4.74 -0.42 -47.91
C ALA A 21 -5.45 0.19 -46.68
N LEU A 22 -5.42 1.52 -46.59
CA LEU A 22 -6.25 2.27 -45.65
C LEU A 22 -7.64 2.40 -46.27
N ALA A 23 -8.60 1.60 -45.82
CA ALA A 23 -10.01 1.92 -46.01
C ALA A 23 -10.33 3.09 -45.09
N GLN A 24 -10.49 4.27 -45.69
CA GLN A 24 -11.03 5.47 -45.07
C GLN A 24 -12.48 5.19 -44.68
N ASP A 25 -12.76 5.11 -43.38
CA ASP A 25 -14.13 5.34 -42.91
C ASP A 25 -14.22 6.76 -42.36
N GLN A 26 -14.98 7.56 -43.09
CA GLN A 26 -15.11 9.00 -42.94
C GLN A 26 -16.23 9.26 -41.92
N THR A 27 -15.97 9.01 -40.64
CA THR A 27 -16.92 9.36 -39.58
C THR A 27 -16.69 10.79 -39.12
N GLN A 28 -17.44 11.68 -39.76
CA GLN A 28 -17.91 12.97 -39.29
C GLN A 28 -17.58 13.26 -37.81
N THR A 29 -16.66 14.20 -37.59
CA THR A 29 -16.26 14.70 -36.28
C THR A 29 -17.43 15.42 -35.61
N THR A 30 -18.27 14.67 -34.91
CA THR A 30 -19.08 15.22 -33.82
C THR A 30 -18.08 15.64 -32.75
N GLN A 31 -17.94 16.95 -32.52
CA GLN A 31 -17.08 17.49 -31.48
C GLN A 31 -17.49 16.87 -30.14
N LEU A 32 -16.73 15.86 -29.70
CA LEU A 32 -16.78 15.38 -28.33
C LEU A 32 -16.34 16.57 -27.48
N GLN A 33 -17.32 17.18 -26.81
CA GLN A 33 -17.08 18.14 -25.75
C GLN A 33 -15.99 17.55 -24.86
N ASN A 34 -14.98 18.35 -24.53
CA ASN A 34 -13.94 17.99 -23.56
C ASN A 34 -14.62 17.61 -22.23
N VAL A 35 -14.98 16.33 -22.07
CA VAL A 35 -15.36 15.76 -20.79
C VAL A 35 -14.05 15.60 -20.05
N VAL A 36 -13.66 16.66 -19.35
CA VAL A 36 -12.71 16.53 -18.25
C VAL A 36 -13.40 15.65 -17.24
N VAL A 37 -13.12 14.34 -17.30
CA VAL A 37 -13.35 13.44 -16.17
C VAL A 37 -12.42 13.98 -15.09
N THR A 38 -12.94 14.86 -14.23
CA THR A 38 -12.31 15.14 -12.94
C THR A 38 -12.19 13.79 -12.26
N GLY A 39 -11.00 13.17 -12.36
CA GLY A 39 -10.71 11.89 -11.74
C GLY A 39 -11.21 11.94 -10.30
N GLU A 40 -11.98 10.93 -9.91
CA GLU A 40 -12.53 10.85 -8.56
C GLU A 40 -11.39 11.13 -7.59
N ARG A 41 -11.49 12.20 -6.77
CA ARG A 41 -10.51 12.46 -5.72
C ARG A 41 -10.28 11.13 -5.01
N ALA A 42 -9.01 10.72 -4.90
CA ALA A 42 -8.64 9.45 -4.29
C ALA A 42 -9.52 9.20 -3.05
N ALA A 43 -10.13 8.01 -2.99
CA ALA A 43 -11.12 7.67 -1.97
C ALA A 43 -10.58 7.84 -0.54
N TYR A 44 -9.26 7.73 -0.38
CA TYR A 44 -8.44 8.00 0.79
C TYR A 44 -6.96 8.01 0.35
N GLU A 45 -6.07 8.61 1.14
CA GLU A 45 -4.62 8.51 0.93
C GLU A 45 -4.09 7.20 1.56
N THR A 46 -3.03 6.60 0.99
CA THR A 46 -2.44 5.36 1.51
C THR A 46 -0.96 5.58 1.80
N TYR A 47 -0.53 5.20 2.99
CA TYR A 47 0.85 5.27 3.45
C TYR A 47 1.32 3.88 3.86
N VAL A 48 2.53 3.50 3.46
CA VAL A 48 3.08 2.17 3.71
C VAL A 48 4.46 2.28 4.35
N THR A 49 4.74 1.45 5.36
CA THR A 49 6.09 1.25 5.91
C THR A 49 6.34 -0.24 6.11
N GLN A 50 7.56 -0.68 5.82
CA GLN A 50 8.01 -2.03 6.16
C GLN A 50 8.39 -2.09 7.64
N LEU A 51 8.22 -3.27 8.24
CA LEU A 51 8.59 -3.57 9.61
C LEU A 51 9.64 -4.69 9.61
N ASP A 52 10.55 -4.64 10.57
CA ASP A 52 11.73 -5.53 10.63
C ASP A 52 11.38 -7.03 10.73
N ALA A 53 10.14 -7.37 11.12
CA ALA A 53 9.64 -8.74 11.20
C ALA A 53 9.02 -9.27 9.89
N GLY A 54 9.27 -8.61 8.74
CA GLY A 54 8.73 -9.01 7.43
C GLY A 54 7.25 -8.63 7.23
N TYR A 55 6.69 -7.85 8.15
CA TYR A 55 5.34 -7.30 8.06
C TYR A 55 5.36 -5.96 7.36
N GLN A 56 4.25 -5.65 6.71
CA GLN A 56 4.01 -4.33 6.18
C GLN A 56 2.91 -3.65 7.01
N PHE A 57 3.11 -2.38 7.36
CA PHE A 57 2.08 -1.56 7.97
C PHE A 57 1.52 -0.58 6.94
N GLN A 58 0.20 -0.56 6.79
CA GLN A 58 -0.52 0.29 5.84
C GLN A 58 -1.52 1.19 6.58
N ALA A 59 -1.37 2.50 6.44
CA ALA A 59 -2.32 3.49 6.95
C ALA A 59 -3.18 4.05 5.81
N LEU A 60 -4.49 3.85 5.89
CA LEU A 60 -5.50 4.37 4.98
C LEU A 60 -6.13 5.62 5.59
N VAL A 61 -5.84 6.79 5.03
CA VAL A 61 -6.13 8.09 5.66
C VAL A 61 -7.25 8.81 4.92
N GLY A 62 -8.35 9.05 5.62
CA GLY A 62 -9.46 9.88 5.12
C GLY A 62 -9.36 11.31 5.63
N HIS A 63 -9.45 12.31 4.75
CA HIS A 63 -9.46 13.74 5.11
C HIS A 63 -10.87 14.32 5.27
N THR A 64 -11.88 13.49 5.04
CA THR A 64 -13.29 13.78 5.31
C THR A 64 -13.93 12.54 5.93
N HIS A 65 -15.04 12.70 6.65
CA HIS A 65 -15.76 11.56 7.23
C HIS A 65 -16.11 10.50 6.17
N ARG A 66 -16.58 10.92 4.98
CA ARG A 66 -16.89 9.99 3.87
C ARG A 66 -15.65 9.21 3.40
N GLN A 67 -14.49 9.86 3.30
CA GLN A 67 -13.24 9.20 2.94
C GLN A 67 -12.79 8.23 4.05
N TYR A 68 -12.92 8.62 5.31
CA TYR A 68 -12.61 7.75 6.45
C TYR A 68 -13.47 6.48 6.44
N MET A 69 -14.78 6.61 6.20
CA MET A 69 -15.66 5.43 6.09
C MET A 69 -15.27 4.50 4.93
N LYS A 70 -14.78 5.04 3.81
CA LYS A 70 -14.22 4.22 2.71
C LYS A 70 -12.90 3.55 3.14
N ALA A 71 -12.01 4.28 3.81
CA ALA A 71 -10.75 3.75 4.33
C ALA A 71 -10.96 2.64 5.36
N GLN A 72 -11.94 2.81 6.25
CA GLN A 72 -12.29 1.83 7.28
C GLN A 72 -12.74 0.50 6.65
N ARG A 73 -13.69 0.55 5.71
CA ARG A 73 -14.14 -0.67 5.01
C ARG A 73 -13.00 -1.38 4.27
N ALA A 74 -12.09 -0.62 3.66
CA ALA A 74 -10.93 -1.18 3.00
C ALA A 74 -9.96 -1.83 3.99
N ALA A 75 -9.71 -1.20 5.15
CA ALA A 75 -8.90 -1.79 6.21
C ALA A 75 -9.53 -3.09 6.75
N ASP A 76 -10.84 -3.09 7.01
CA ASP A 76 -11.58 -4.28 7.48
C ASP A 76 -11.52 -5.42 6.45
N GLN A 77 -11.64 -5.10 5.15
CA GLN A 77 -11.51 -6.09 4.08
C GLN A 77 -10.10 -6.69 4.02
N LEU A 78 -9.06 -5.84 4.10
CA LEU A 78 -7.67 -6.29 4.10
C LEU A 78 -7.36 -7.16 5.33
N GLU A 79 -7.88 -6.79 6.49
CA GLU A 79 -7.77 -7.58 7.71
C GLU A 79 -8.47 -8.93 7.57
N SER A 80 -9.68 -8.97 7.00
CA SER A 80 -10.38 -10.24 6.74
C SER A 80 -9.57 -11.14 5.79
N LEU A 81 -8.94 -10.59 4.76
CA LEU A 81 -8.09 -11.36 3.84
C LEU A 81 -6.84 -11.89 4.54
N ARG A 82 -6.24 -11.08 5.42
CA ARG A 82 -5.09 -11.49 6.25
C ARG A 82 -5.47 -12.66 7.16
N MET A 83 -6.59 -12.55 7.88
CA MET A 83 -7.09 -13.59 8.79
C MET A 83 -7.43 -14.90 8.05
N GLN A 84 -7.81 -14.83 6.78
CA GLN A 84 -8.07 -16.00 5.93
C GLN A 84 -6.80 -16.60 5.30
N GLY A 85 -5.63 -16.00 5.51
CA GLY A 85 -4.38 -16.42 4.85
C GLY A 85 -4.35 -16.14 3.34
N LEU A 86 -5.21 -15.25 2.84
CA LEU A 86 -5.34 -14.90 1.42
C LEU A 86 -4.56 -13.64 1.05
N ALA A 87 -3.95 -12.96 2.01
CA ALA A 87 -3.11 -11.79 1.76
C ALA A 87 -1.74 -12.21 1.18
N GLN A 88 -1.33 -11.62 0.06
CA GLN A 88 -0.06 -11.92 -0.62
C GLN A 88 1.18 -11.62 0.24
N GLN A 89 1.04 -10.67 1.17
CA GLN A 89 2.05 -10.33 2.18
C GLN A 89 1.32 -10.11 3.50
N PRO A 90 1.98 -10.33 4.65
CA PRO A 90 1.36 -10.06 5.94
C PRO A 90 1.31 -8.54 6.18
N VAL A 91 0.24 -7.94 5.66
CA VAL A 91 -0.02 -6.50 5.76
C VAL A 91 -1.00 -6.24 6.89
N VAL A 92 -0.62 -5.41 7.85
CA VAL A 92 -1.52 -4.86 8.86
C VAL A 92 -2.03 -3.51 8.37
N SER A 93 -3.35 -3.41 8.18
CA SER A 93 -3.99 -2.20 7.65
C SER A 93 -4.83 -1.49 8.71
N VAL A 94 -4.69 -0.17 8.81
CA VAL A 94 -5.47 0.66 9.73
C VAL A 94 -6.10 1.84 9.00
N ALA A 95 -7.32 2.20 9.38
CA ALA A 95 -7.96 3.42 8.92
C ALA A 95 -7.71 4.58 9.89
N ILE A 96 -7.43 5.76 9.35
CA ILE A 96 -7.14 6.97 10.12
C ILE A 96 -8.10 8.08 9.68
N ASP A 97 -8.86 8.60 10.64
CA ASP A 97 -9.67 9.81 10.45
C ASP A 97 -8.80 11.05 10.66
N ASN A 98 -8.54 11.78 9.58
CA ASN A 98 -7.84 13.06 9.55
C ASN A 98 -8.78 14.19 9.09
N SER A 99 -10.09 14.07 9.36
CA SER A 99 -11.09 15.09 9.01
C SER A 99 -11.08 16.32 9.92
N SER A 100 -10.59 16.17 11.15
CA SER A 100 -10.60 17.20 12.19
C SER A 100 -9.26 17.94 12.32
N ALA A 101 -9.31 19.24 12.68
CA ALA A 101 -8.10 20.03 12.96
C ALA A 101 -7.59 19.71 14.39
N PRO A 102 -6.28 19.83 14.66
CA PRO A 102 -5.19 20.31 13.78
C PRO A 102 -4.59 19.23 12.84
N GLY A 103 -5.13 18.01 12.87
CA GLY A 103 -4.54 16.82 12.28
C GLY A 103 -4.60 15.68 13.30
N VAL A 104 -3.91 14.57 13.03
CA VAL A 104 -3.95 13.39 13.89
C VAL A 104 -2.56 12.84 14.16
N ALA A 105 -2.31 12.48 15.42
CA ALA A 105 -1.12 11.77 15.86
C ALA A 105 -1.57 10.50 16.60
N ARG A 106 -1.10 9.33 16.14
CA ARG A 106 -1.49 8.03 16.70
C ARG A 106 -0.27 7.13 16.83
N GLN A 107 -0.24 6.37 17.90
CA GLN A 107 0.67 5.24 18.04
C GLN A 107 -0.13 3.96 17.87
N PHE A 108 0.40 3.07 17.05
CA PHE A 108 -0.09 1.71 16.87
C PHE A 108 0.97 0.75 17.40
N GLN A 109 0.57 -0.15 18.27
CA GLN A 109 1.39 -1.24 18.74
C GLN A 109 0.89 -2.51 18.08
N LEU A 110 1.78 -3.22 17.41
CA LEU A 110 1.48 -4.54 16.88
C LEU A 110 1.87 -5.55 17.95
N VAL A 111 0.89 -6.35 18.36
CA VAL A 111 1.06 -7.38 19.39
C VAL A 111 0.79 -8.76 18.81
N ASN A 112 1.59 -9.74 19.18
CA ASN A 112 1.37 -11.13 18.77
C ASN A 112 0.32 -11.84 19.66
N ALA A 113 0.07 -13.13 19.40
CA ALA A 113 -0.83 -13.96 20.20
C ALA A 113 -0.48 -13.98 21.70
N ASP A 114 0.81 -13.87 22.03
CA ASP A 114 1.34 -13.88 23.40
C ASP A 114 1.27 -12.49 24.08
N ASN A 115 0.62 -11.51 23.45
CA ASN A 115 0.55 -10.09 23.86
C ASN A 115 1.91 -9.37 23.94
N GLU A 116 2.94 -9.90 23.28
CA GLU A 116 4.23 -9.23 23.16
C GLU A 116 4.16 -8.18 22.05
N THR A 117 4.62 -6.96 22.34
CA THR A 117 4.75 -5.93 21.31
C THR A 117 5.91 -6.29 20.38
N VAL A 118 5.62 -6.48 19.10
CA VAL A 118 6.62 -6.80 18.06
C VAL A 118 7.03 -5.58 17.23
N ALA A 119 6.16 -4.56 17.15
CA ALA A 119 6.45 -3.30 16.48
C ALA A 119 5.63 -2.16 17.05
N ILE A 120 6.19 -0.96 17.01
CA ILE A 120 5.49 0.29 17.31
C ILE A 120 5.55 1.17 16.06
N VAL A 121 4.39 1.63 15.60
CA VAL A 121 4.26 2.55 14.46
C VAL A 121 3.62 3.85 14.92
N ASN A 122 4.38 4.93 14.79
CA ASN A 122 3.91 6.28 15.06
C ASN A 122 3.47 6.92 13.74
N VAL A 123 2.23 7.40 13.66
CA VAL A 123 1.67 8.07 12.49
C VAL A 123 1.32 9.50 12.85
N TYR A 124 1.84 10.44 12.06
CA TYR A 124 1.60 11.87 12.20
C TYR A 124 1.04 12.42 10.90
N CYS A 125 -0.21 12.86 10.91
CA CYS A 125 -0.88 13.44 9.76
C CYS A 125 -1.23 14.90 10.02
N LYS A 126 -0.85 15.77 9.10
CA LYS A 126 -1.28 17.17 9.07
C LYS A 126 -2.65 17.26 8.40
N ARG A 127 -3.50 18.21 8.82
CA ARG A 127 -4.79 18.43 8.13
C ARG A 127 -4.59 19.06 6.75
N ALA A 128 -3.76 20.10 6.68
CA ALA A 128 -3.40 20.75 5.43
C ALA A 128 -2.18 20.06 4.80
N MET A 129 -2.18 19.96 3.47
CA MET A 129 -1.00 19.49 2.74
C MET A 129 0.11 20.53 2.89
N PRO A 130 1.30 20.17 3.38
CA PRO A 130 2.44 21.08 3.39
C PRO A 130 2.84 21.45 1.95
N SER A 131 3.42 22.63 1.77
CA SER A 131 3.88 23.13 0.46
C SER A 131 4.89 22.18 -0.21
N GLU A 132 5.63 21.42 0.60
CA GLU A 132 6.50 20.35 0.16
C GLU A 132 6.32 19.13 1.08
N GLY A 133 6.09 17.97 0.48
CA GLY A 133 6.12 16.67 1.16
C GLY A 133 4.76 16.00 1.39
N GLN A 134 4.85 14.85 2.05
CA GLN A 134 3.70 14.01 2.36
C GLN A 134 2.86 14.60 3.51
N ARG A 135 1.53 14.43 3.42
CA ARG A 135 0.59 14.93 4.43
C ARG A 135 0.69 14.12 5.73
N CYS A 136 1.01 12.83 5.63
CA CYS A 136 1.32 11.97 6.76
C CYS A 136 2.78 11.49 6.72
N GLN A 137 3.32 11.29 7.91
CA GLN A 137 4.62 10.67 8.15
C GLN A 137 4.43 9.47 9.06
N MET A 138 5.17 8.40 8.78
CA MET A 138 5.17 7.19 9.59
C MET A 138 6.58 6.88 10.06
N ALA A 139 6.71 6.59 11.35
CA ALA A 139 7.96 6.14 11.96
C ALA A 139 7.71 4.79 12.62
N ALA A 140 8.32 3.74 12.07
CA ALA A 140 8.30 2.41 12.64
C ALA A 140 9.52 2.20 13.55
N ARG A 141 9.32 1.50 14.66
CA ARG A 141 10.38 1.05 15.55
C ARG A 141 10.13 -0.42 15.91
N ALA A 142 11.11 -1.27 15.64
CA ALA A 142 11.11 -2.62 16.18
C ALA A 142 11.39 -2.60 17.69
N THR A 143 10.76 -3.53 18.39
CA THR A 143 10.99 -3.79 19.80
C THR A 143 11.94 -4.97 19.94
N ALA A 144 12.98 -4.82 20.76
CA ALA A 144 14.10 -5.77 20.86
C ALA A 144 13.74 -7.18 21.36
N GLY A 145 12.49 -7.45 21.72
CA GLY A 145 12.03 -8.75 22.23
C GLY A 145 11.57 -9.74 21.15
N ALA A 146 11.26 -9.26 19.95
CA ALA A 146 10.79 -10.12 18.86
C ALA A 146 11.99 -10.60 18.05
N SER A 147 12.40 -11.87 18.23
CA SER A 147 13.32 -12.51 17.27
C SER A 147 12.68 -12.46 15.88
N ALA A 148 13.11 -11.51 15.05
CA ALA A 148 12.46 -11.11 13.79
C ALA A 148 12.19 -12.29 12.83
N GLN A 149 13.05 -13.33 12.88
CA GLN A 149 12.91 -14.54 12.07
C GLN A 149 11.73 -15.44 12.48
N ARG A 150 11.38 -15.55 13.78
CA ARG A 150 10.33 -16.49 14.23
C ARG A 150 8.93 -15.94 14.00
N VAL A 151 8.75 -14.63 14.18
CA VAL A 151 7.45 -13.96 14.11
C VAL A 151 6.87 -13.99 12.69
N ALA A 152 7.72 -13.93 11.65
CA ALA A 152 7.29 -13.94 10.25
C ALA A 152 6.69 -15.28 9.78
N SER A 153 7.14 -16.41 10.35
CA SER A 153 6.79 -17.76 9.86
C SER A 153 5.58 -18.40 10.55
N ILE A 154 5.25 -17.98 11.77
CA ILE A 154 4.19 -18.61 12.58
C ILE A 154 2.98 -17.69 12.79
N GLN A 155 3.14 -16.36 12.74
CA GLN A 155 2.17 -15.43 13.33
C GLN A 155 1.48 -14.48 12.34
N THR A 156 1.52 -14.77 11.03
CA THR A 156 0.91 -13.89 10.01
C THR A 156 -0.60 -13.69 10.21
N GLY A 157 -1.27 -14.64 10.87
CA GLY A 157 -2.68 -14.56 11.30
C GLY A 157 -2.89 -13.90 12.67
N ASP A 158 -1.89 -13.85 13.55
CA ASP A 158 -2.12 -13.60 14.99
C ASP A 158 -1.77 -12.19 15.46
N LEU A 159 -1.28 -11.33 14.57
CA LEU A 159 -0.97 -9.95 14.91
C LEU A 159 -2.22 -9.11 15.09
N ARG A 160 -2.29 -8.43 16.23
CA ARG A 160 -3.37 -7.52 16.59
C ARG A 160 -2.83 -6.10 16.71
N VAL A 161 -3.69 -5.14 16.40
CA VAL A 161 -3.36 -3.72 16.53
C VAL A 161 -3.94 -3.18 17.82
N ALA A 162 -3.08 -2.67 18.69
CA ALA A 162 -3.47 -1.87 19.84
C ALA A 162 -3.20 -0.39 19.55
N MET A 163 -4.23 0.45 19.65
CA MET A 163 -4.10 1.89 19.45
C MET A 163 -3.81 2.58 20.78
N VAL A 164 -2.73 3.35 20.82
CA VAL A 164 -2.34 4.15 21.98
C VAL A 164 -2.49 5.63 21.65
N ARG A 165 -3.19 6.36 22.52
CA ARG A 165 -3.24 7.82 22.43
C ARG A 165 -1.87 8.37 22.83
N MET A 166 -1.25 9.09 21.90
CA MET A 166 -0.06 9.88 22.22
C MET A 166 -0.46 11.03 23.14
N ARG A 167 0.22 11.17 24.28
CA ARG A 167 0.12 12.38 25.11
C ARG A 167 0.88 13.50 24.38
N LYS A 168 0.24 14.66 24.27
CA LYS A 168 0.86 15.89 23.77
C LYS A 168 1.80 16.47 24.82
#